data_AF-A0AA39T8K1-F1
#
_entry.id   AF-A0AA39T8K1-F1
#
_cell.length_a   1.000
_cell.length_b   1.000
_cell.length_c   1.000
_cell.angle_alpha   90.00
_cell.angle_beta   90.00
_cell.angle_gamma   90.00
#
_symmetry.space_group_name_H-M   'P 1'
#
loop_
_entity.id
_entity.type
_entity.pdbx_description
1 polymer ?
#
loop_
_entity_poly.entity_id
_entity_poly.type
_entity_poly.pdbx_seq_one_letter_code
_entity_poly.pdbx_strand_id
1 'polypeptide(L)'
;SRPSSLSVWLQNHCYNVYPQLPPSFSAEFLAWWNALQPNWRRSETGPLPAANYSRSLHKALLKGGQNGLITMLTGLMWWGQGSLSAEECTLWNAAVADV
;
A
#
# COMPACT_ATOMS: atom_id res chain seq x y z
N SER A 1 6.09 8.69 0.89
CA SER A 1 5.45 8.81 2.23
C SER A 1 4.08 8.14 2.16
N ARG A 2 3.46 7.79 3.30
CA ARG A 2 2.10 7.20 3.33
C ARG A 2 1.07 8.11 2.65
N PRO A 3 0.08 7.59 1.89
CA PRO A 3 -1.00 8.38 1.32
C PRO A 3 -1.67 9.30 2.33
N SER A 4 -2.04 10.50 1.89
CA SER A 4 -2.62 11.53 2.76
C SER A 4 -3.97 11.07 3.34
N SER A 5 -4.83 10.44 2.55
CA SER A 5 -6.13 9.90 2.98
C SER A 5 -6.01 8.94 4.17
N LEU A 6 -5.00 8.07 4.17
CA LEU A 6 -4.74 7.15 5.29
C LEU A 6 -4.20 7.87 6.52
N SER A 7 -3.39 8.91 6.32
CA SER A 7 -2.85 9.71 7.43
C SER A 7 -3.95 10.49 8.14
N VAL A 8 -4.84 11.14 7.39
CA VAL A 8 -5.99 11.89 7.91
C VAL A 8 -6.94 10.95 8.67
N TRP A 9 -7.27 9.79 8.09
CA TRP A 9 -8.15 8.81 8.73
C TRP A 9 -7.60 8.29 10.05
N LEU A 10 -6.30 7.98 10.09
CA LEU A 10 -5.66 7.48 11.31
C LEU A 10 -5.59 8.57 12.39
N GLN A 11 -5.29 9.81 12.01
CA GLN A 11 -5.17 10.94 12.94
C GLN A 11 -6.51 11.36 13.53
N ASN A 12 -7.57 11.34 12.73
CA ASN A 12 -8.90 11.79 13.15
C ASN A 12 -9.76 10.67 13.74
N HIS A 13 -9.22 9.46 13.88
CA HIS A 13 -9.94 8.28 14.38
C HIS A 13 -11.26 8.01 13.63
N CYS A 14 -11.31 8.32 12.34
CA CYS A 14 -12.52 8.18 11.50
C CYS A 14 -12.76 6.74 11.05
N TYR A 15 -12.58 5.75 11.94
CA TYR A 15 -12.57 4.32 11.59
C TYR A 15 -13.84 3.82 10.90
N ASN A 16 -14.97 4.50 11.12
CA ASN A 16 -16.27 4.17 10.52
C ASN A 16 -16.56 4.91 9.20
N VAL A 17 -15.63 5.71 8.69
CA VAL A 17 -15.83 6.52 7.49
C VAL A 17 -15.01 5.96 6.33
N TYR A 18 -15.69 5.65 5.23
CA TYR A 18 -15.05 5.38 3.95
C TYR A 18 -14.76 6.72 3.24
N PRO A 19 -13.49 7.07 2.98
CA PRO A 19 -13.18 8.33 2.34
C PRO A 19 -13.41 8.26 0.82
N GLN A 20 -13.73 9.40 0.21
CA GLN A 20 -13.58 9.55 -1.23
C GLN A 20 -12.10 9.56 -1.57
N LEU A 21 -11.63 8.57 -2.33
CA LEU A 21 -10.23 8.45 -2.70
C LEU A 21 -9.91 9.38 -3.87
N PRO A 22 -8.78 10.13 -3.82
CA PRO A 22 -8.33 10.89 -4.97
C PRO A 22 -7.89 9.95 -6.11
N PRO A 23 -7.92 10.40 -7.38
CA PRO A 23 -7.41 9.61 -8.51
C PRO A 23 -5.94 9.19 -8.36
N SER A 24 -5.14 9.92 -7.57
CA SER A 24 -3.74 9.61 -7.29
C SER A 24 -3.53 8.51 -6.25
N PHE A 25 -4.60 8.02 -5.61
CA PHE A 25 -4.47 7.13 -4.44
C PHE A 25 -3.70 5.85 -4.75
N SER A 26 -3.98 5.19 -5.88
CA SER A 26 -3.30 3.94 -6.27
C SER A 26 -1.80 4.16 -6.43
N ALA A 27 -1.40 5.21 -7.14
CA ALA A 27 0.00 5.59 -7.33
C ALA A 27 0.70 5.93 -6.01
N GLU A 28 0.06 6.73 -5.14
CA GLU A 28 0.60 7.07 -3.81
C GLU A 28 0.75 5.83 -2.92
N PHE A 29 -0.23 4.94 -2.95
CA PHE A 29 -0.24 3.71 -2.18
C PHE A 29 0.92 2.79 -2.58
N LEU A 30 1.09 2.56 -3.88
CA LEU A 30 2.15 1.72 -4.43
C LEU A 30 3.55 2.32 -4.19
N ALA A 31 3.71 3.63 -4.38
CA ALA A 31 4.95 4.32 -4.06
C ALA A 31 5.30 4.19 -2.56
N TRP A 32 4.29 4.27 -1.69
CA TRP A 32 4.47 4.03 -0.26
C TRP A 32 4.87 2.58 0.03
N TRP A 33 4.17 1.61 -0.53
CA TRP A 33 4.46 0.19 -0.35
C TRP A 33 5.87 -0.17 -0.81
N ASN A 34 6.27 0.29 -1.99
CA ASN A 34 7.63 0.11 -2.52
C ASN A 34 8.69 0.73 -1.60
N ALA A 35 8.46 1.94 -1.08
CA ALA A 35 9.40 2.59 -0.17
C ALA A 35 9.62 1.82 1.16
N LEU A 36 8.61 1.07 1.63
CA LEU A 36 8.71 0.23 2.82
C LEU A 36 9.55 -1.03 2.59
N GLN A 37 9.74 -1.44 1.34
CA GLN A 37 10.49 -2.64 1.02
C GLN A 37 11.99 -2.47 1.33
N PRO A 38 12.70 -3.57 1.63
CA PRO A 38 14.16 -3.54 1.68
C PRO A 38 14.75 -3.22 0.31
N ASN A 39 15.95 -2.65 0.29
CA ASN A 39 16.62 -2.18 -0.93
C ASN A 39 16.66 -3.24 -2.07
N TRP A 40 16.80 -4.53 -1.74
CA TRP A 40 16.85 -5.61 -2.74
C TRP A 40 15.49 -6.00 -3.35
N ARG A 41 14.38 -5.48 -2.79
CA ARG A 41 13.01 -5.69 -3.28
C ARG A 41 12.39 -4.38 -3.79
N ARG A 42 13.05 -3.23 -3.58
CA ARG A 42 12.59 -1.96 -4.17
C ARG A 42 12.70 -2.01 -5.68
N SER A 43 11.67 -1.52 -6.35
CA SER A 43 11.67 -1.32 -7.80
C SER A 43 12.01 0.14 -8.13
N GLU A 44 12.85 0.35 -9.14
CA GLU A 44 13.20 1.68 -9.66
C GLU A 44 12.33 2.09 -10.85
N THR A 45 11.72 1.10 -11.54
CA THR A 45 11.04 1.30 -12.82
C THR A 45 9.56 0.92 -12.78
N GLY A 46 9.14 0.12 -11.79
CA GLY A 46 7.79 -0.43 -11.69
C GLY A 46 7.03 0.08 -10.47
N PRO A 47 5.69 0.08 -10.53
CA PRO A 47 4.85 0.54 -9.42
C PRO A 47 4.86 -0.47 -8.25
N LEU A 48 5.13 -1.74 -8.51
CA LEU A 48 5.22 -2.80 -7.51
C LEU A 48 6.69 -3.09 -7.12
N PRO A 49 6.92 -3.60 -5.91
CA PRO A 49 8.21 -4.18 -5.54
C PRO A 49 8.69 -5.25 -6.53
N ALA A 50 10.00 -5.44 -6.60
CA ALA A 50 10.57 -6.55 -7.33
C ALA A 50 10.16 -7.88 -6.68
N ALA A 51 9.78 -8.89 -7.49
CA ALA A 51 9.40 -10.22 -7.01
C ALA A 51 10.62 -11.06 -6.55
N ASN A 52 11.48 -10.49 -5.70
CA ASN A 52 12.70 -11.11 -5.20
C ASN A 52 12.50 -11.64 -3.78
N TYR A 53 12.05 -12.89 -3.67
CA TYR A 53 11.80 -13.59 -2.41
C TYR A 53 13.00 -14.45 -1.94
N SER A 54 14.15 -14.32 -2.59
CA SER A 54 15.35 -15.10 -2.25
C SER A 54 15.94 -14.78 -0.87
N ARG A 55 15.50 -13.68 -0.24
CA ARG A 55 15.97 -13.19 1.05
C ARG A 55 14.82 -13.05 2.03
N SER A 56 15.01 -13.48 3.27
CA SER A 56 13.99 -13.38 4.31
C SER A 56 13.70 -11.92 4.71
N LEU A 57 12.42 -11.55 4.72
CA LEU A 57 11.94 -10.25 5.20
C LEU A 57 12.05 -10.10 6.73
N HIS A 58 12.17 -11.21 7.48
CA HIS A 58 12.19 -11.22 8.94
C HIS A 58 13.31 -10.34 9.53
N LYS A 59 14.47 -10.28 8.87
CA LYS A 59 15.60 -9.44 9.32
C LYS A 59 15.53 -8.00 8.80
N ALA A 60 14.61 -7.70 7.88
CA ALA A 60 14.48 -6.40 7.23
C ALA A 60 13.34 -5.56 7.84
N LEU A 61 12.25 -6.21 8.25
CA LEU A 61 11.08 -5.58 8.86
C LEU A 61 11.31 -5.36 10.38
N LEU A 62 12.36 -4.63 10.75
CA LEU A 62 12.75 -4.45 12.16
C LEU A 62 11.99 -3.32 12.88
N LYS A 63 11.10 -2.60 12.20
CA LYS A 63 10.31 -1.51 12.80
C LYS A 63 8.83 -1.67 12.48
N GLY A 64 8.15 -2.53 13.24
CA GLY A 64 6.69 -2.53 13.29
C GLY A 64 6.19 -1.26 13.98
N GLY A 65 5.71 -0.29 13.21
CA GLY A 65 4.89 0.79 13.77
C GLY A 65 3.56 0.24 14.25
N GLN A 66 3.00 0.80 15.32
CA GLN A 66 1.80 0.31 16.02
C GLN A 66 0.60 -0.02 15.09
N ASN A 67 0.50 0.63 13.93
CA ASN A 67 -0.60 0.46 12.98
C ASN A 67 -0.15 0.21 11.53
N GLY A 68 1.12 -0.18 11.28
CA GLY A 68 1.70 -0.23 9.93
C GLY A 68 0.94 -1.13 8.95
N LEU A 69 0.80 -2.41 9.29
CA LEU A 69 0.14 -3.39 8.42
C LEU A 69 -1.37 -3.17 8.33
N ILE A 70 -2.04 -2.84 9.43
CA ILE A 70 -3.48 -2.53 9.44
C ILE A 70 -3.80 -1.35 8.52
N THR A 71 -2.96 -0.31 8.53
CA THR A 71 -3.13 0.84 7.63
C THR A 71 -2.96 0.42 6.16
N MET A 72 -2.04 -0.50 5.87
CA MET A 72 -1.83 -1.05 4.53
C MET A 72 -3.07 -1.81 4.04
N LEU A 73 -3.57 -2.75 4.86
CA LEU A 73 -4.77 -3.54 4.55
C LEU A 73 -6.01 -2.67 4.39
N THR A 74 -6.13 -1.62 5.22
CA THR A 74 -7.23 -0.64 5.09
C THR A 74 -7.16 0.10 3.76
N GLY A 75 -5.97 0.55 3.34
CA GLY A 75 -5.78 1.21 2.05
C GLY A 75 -6.09 0.30 0.86
N LEU A 76 -5.68 -0.98 0.91
CA LEU A 76 -6.04 -1.97 -0.12
C LEU A 76 -7.57 -2.19 -0.18
N MET A 77 -8.21 -2.32 0.99
CA MET A 77 -9.65 -2.51 1.08
C MET A 77 -10.39 -1.31 0.49
N TRP A 78 -9.98 -0.07 0.80
CA TRP A 78 -10.60 1.10 0.21
C TRP A 78 -10.41 1.17 -1.30
N TRP A 79 -9.20 0.91 -1.77
CA TRP A 79 -8.93 0.91 -3.20
C TRP A 79 -9.82 -0.12 -3.92
N GLY A 80 -9.92 -1.34 -3.40
CA GLY A 80 -10.71 -2.43 -4.00
C GLY A 80 -12.23 -2.24 -3.93
N GLN A 81 -12.73 -1.41 -3.03
CA GLN A 81 -14.16 -1.09 -2.91
C GLN A 81 -14.65 -0.03 -3.90
N GLY A 82 -13.73 0.71 -4.54
CA GLY A 82 -14.07 1.69 -5.57
C GLY A 82 -14.52 1.04 -6.89
N SER A 83 -15.16 1.83 -7.74
CA SER A 83 -15.41 1.45 -9.14
C SER A 83 -14.12 1.52 -9.94
N LEU A 84 -13.37 0.42 -10.01
CA LEU A 84 -12.09 0.35 -10.69
C LEU A 84 -12.23 0.16 -12.20
N SER A 85 -11.34 0.79 -12.97
CA SER A 85 -11.11 0.42 -14.36
C SER A 85 -10.48 -0.98 -14.45
N ALA A 86 -10.46 -1.59 -15.64
CA ALA A 86 -9.80 -2.89 -15.83
C ALA A 86 -8.29 -2.84 -15.51
N GLU A 87 -7.64 -1.73 -15.83
CA GLU A 87 -6.23 -1.47 -15.52
C GLU A 87 -6.00 -1.37 -14.01
N GLU A 88 -6.80 -0.56 -13.32
CA GLU A 88 -6.74 -0.41 -11.86
C GLU A 88 -7.07 -1.72 -11.14
N CYS A 89 -8.02 -2.50 -11.65
CA CYS A 89 -8.34 -3.82 -11.11
C CYS A 89 -7.15 -4.79 -11.23
N THR A 90 -6.44 -4.78 -12.37
CA THR A 90 -5.24 -5.60 -12.57
C THR A 90 -4.14 -5.19 -11.59
N LEU A 91 -3.93 -3.89 -11.44
CA LEU A 91 -2.92 -3.34 -10.53
C LEU A 91 -3.24 -3.63 -9.07
N TRP A 92 -4.51 -3.49 -8.68
CA TRP A 92 -4.99 -3.81 -7.34
C TRP A 92 -4.80 -5.29 -7.01
N ASN A 93 -5.17 -6.20 -7.92
CA ASN A 93 -4.96 -7.64 -7.72
C ASN A 93 -3.47 -7.98 -7.52
N ALA A 94 -2.59 -7.36 -8.29
CA ALA A 94 -1.15 -7.55 -8.15
C ALA A 94 -0.62 -6.98 -6.82
N ALA A 95 -1.16 -5.84 -6.36
CA ALA A 95 -0.83 -5.27 -5.04
C ALA A 95 -1.31 -6.16 -3.88
N VAL A 96 -2.53 -6.71 -3.96
CA VAL A 96 -3.08 -7.65 -2.98
C VAL A 96 -2.26 -8.93 -2.89
N ALA A 97 -1.74 -9.43 -4.02
CA ALA A 97 -0.89 -10.62 -4.03
C ALA A 97 0.51 -10.38 -3.45
N ASP A 98 1.00 -9.13 -3.44
CA ASP A 98 2.36 -8.78 -3.02
C ASP A 98 2.48 -8.41 -1.54
N VAL A 99 1.42 -7.83 -0.96
CA VAL A 99 1.30 -7.40 0.45
C VAL A 99 1.09 -8.59 1.38
#